data_AF-A0A3R7H9Z4-F1
#
_entry.id   AF-A0A3R7H9Z4-F1
#
_cell.length_a   1.000
_cell.length_b   1.000
_cell.length_c   1.000
_cell.angle_alpha   90.00
_cell.angle_beta   90.00
_cell.angle_gamma   90.00
#
_symmetry.space_group_name_H-M   'P 1'
#
loop_
_entity.id
_entity.type
_entity.pdbx_description
1 polymer ?
#
loop_
_entity_poly.entity_id
_entity_poly.type
_entity_poly.pdbx_seq_one_letter_code
_entity_poly.pdbx_strand_id
1 'polypeptide(L)'
;MNNHDNTPETRDTRSRSLAFWMRAAGAALATEMNRTLAAEGLDRRDWAVLDVLAGERDIPGLAERVQRGGKRVRSLAARGWAAERDGAWTITEEGRRERDRIHGLVTGVRDRVRGAVSDDDYATTVASLEAIARELGWDESGPRRFGPRGHRGFGHRFGHDHRVGHGRGPRCGEQPHHGEHAFERGFTAGFAAGRDAA
;
A
#
# COMPACT_ATOMS: atom_id res chain seq x y z
N MET A 1 -16.25 -63.83 -28.34
CA MET A 1 -16.56 -62.38 -28.35
C MET A 1 -17.17 -62.00 -27.01
N ASN A 2 -16.62 -60.97 -26.36
CA ASN A 2 -17.38 -59.84 -25.78
C ASN A 2 -16.34 -58.88 -25.18
N ASN A 3 -15.87 -57.98 -26.05
CA ASN A 3 -15.13 -56.79 -25.65
C ASN A 3 -15.99 -56.02 -24.66
N HIS A 4 -15.50 -55.87 -23.43
CA HIS A 4 -16.00 -54.80 -22.58
C HIS A 4 -15.45 -53.51 -23.17
N ASP A 5 -16.33 -52.74 -23.81
CA ASP A 5 -16.08 -51.36 -24.18
C ASP A 5 -15.68 -50.59 -22.92
N ASN A 6 -14.38 -50.38 -22.75
CA ASN A 6 -13.86 -49.31 -21.92
C ASN A 6 -14.14 -48.00 -22.66
N THR A 7 -15.37 -47.51 -22.57
CA THR A 7 -15.63 -46.11 -22.85
C THR A 7 -15.07 -45.33 -21.66
N PRO A 8 -14.02 -44.51 -21.80
CA PRO A 8 -13.68 -43.58 -20.75
C PRO A 8 -14.87 -42.64 -20.63
N GLU A 9 -15.57 -42.71 -19.50
CA GLU A 9 -16.48 -41.67 -19.07
C GLU A 9 -15.76 -40.34 -19.28
N THR A 10 -16.24 -39.56 -20.24
CA THR A 10 -15.86 -38.18 -20.42
C THR A 10 -16.06 -37.53 -19.07
N ARG A 11 -14.97 -37.29 -18.32
CA ARG A 11 -15.03 -36.53 -17.08
C ARG A 11 -15.76 -35.25 -17.43
N ASP A 12 -17.01 -35.18 -16.97
CA ASP A 12 -17.82 -33.99 -16.92
C ASP A 12 -16.91 -32.82 -16.60
N THR A 13 -17.03 -31.73 -17.35
CA THR A 13 -16.23 -30.51 -17.21
C THR A 13 -16.49 -29.87 -15.84
N ARG A 14 -15.90 -30.50 -14.83
CA ARG A 14 -15.63 -30.15 -13.44
C ARG A 14 -16.07 -28.73 -13.10
N SER A 15 -17.33 -28.59 -12.68
CA SER A 15 -17.88 -27.36 -12.11
C SER A 15 -16.90 -26.75 -11.12
N ARG A 16 -16.40 -25.54 -11.43
CA ARG A 16 -15.44 -24.84 -10.57
C ARG A 16 -16.12 -24.48 -9.24
N SER A 17 -15.40 -24.59 -8.12
CA SER A 17 -15.96 -24.35 -6.78
C SER A 17 -16.37 -22.88 -6.55
N LEU A 18 -17.28 -22.65 -5.59
CA LEU A 18 -17.66 -21.30 -5.15
C LEU A 18 -16.43 -20.46 -4.75
N ALA A 19 -15.49 -21.05 -4.00
CA ALA A 19 -14.25 -20.40 -3.58
C ALA A 19 -13.37 -19.98 -4.77
N PHE A 20 -13.39 -20.74 -5.87
CA PHE A 20 -12.71 -20.36 -7.10
C PHE A 20 -13.34 -19.09 -7.70
N TRP A 21 -14.67 -19.07 -7.86
CA TRP A 21 -15.36 -17.95 -8.48
C TRP A 21 -15.30 -16.67 -7.64
N MET A 22 -15.41 -16.77 -6.31
CA MET A 22 -15.22 -15.62 -5.42
C MET A 22 -13.83 -14.99 -5.60
N ARG A 23 -12.78 -15.82 -5.66
CA ARG A 23 -11.42 -15.34 -5.89
C ARG A 23 -11.25 -14.74 -7.29
N ALA A 24 -11.79 -15.40 -8.31
CA ALA A 24 -11.68 -14.95 -9.70
C ALA A 24 -12.39 -13.60 -9.90
N ALA A 25 -13.64 -13.46 -9.44
CA ALA A 25 -14.41 -12.23 -9.53
C ALA A 25 -13.75 -11.09 -8.73
N GLY A 26 -13.33 -11.37 -7.48
CA GLY A 26 -12.62 -10.39 -6.66
C GLY A 26 -11.31 -9.90 -7.29
N ALA A 27 -10.52 -10.81 -7.89
CA ALA A 27 -9.28 -10.46 -8.58
C ALA A 27 -9.51 -9.69 -9.88
N ALA A 28 -10.54 -10.05 -10.65
CA ALA A 28 -10.92 -9.35 -11.88
C ALA A 28 -11.38 -7.92 -11.59
N LEU A 29 -12.29 -7.75 -10.63
CA LEU A 29 -12.75 -6.44 -10.16
C LEU A 29 -11.56 -5.60 -9.64
N ALA A 30 -10.70 -6.21 -8.83
CA ALA A 30 -9.52 -5.54 -8.31
C ALA A 30 -8.57 -5.04 -9.41
N THR A 31 -8.36 -5.86 -10.43
CA THR A 31 -7.53 -5.53 -11.60
C THR A 31 -8.14 -4.38 -12.40
N GLU A 32 -9.44 -4.43 -12.66
CA GLU A 32 -10.11 -3.39 -13.44
C GLU A 32 -10.14 -2.03 -12.74
N MET A 33 -10.39 -2.03 -11.42
CA MET A 33 -10.30 -0.81 -10.61
C MET A 33 -8.89 -0.22 -10.63
N ASN A 34 -7.86 -1.07 -10.53
CA ASN A 34 -6.47 -0.63 -10.60
C ASN A 34 -6.12 -0.08 -11.98
N ARG A 35 -6.58 -0.73 -13.05
CA ARG A 35 -6.38 -0.27 -14.43
C ARG A 35 -7.02 1.10 -14.65
N THR A 36 -8.24 1.29 -14.15
CA THR A 36 -8.99 2.54 -14.26
C THR A 36 -8.26 3.68 -13.54
N LEU A 37 -7.81 3.46 -12.30
CA LEU A 37 -7.03 4.45 -11.56
C LEU A 37 -5.66 4.72 -12.20
N ALA A 38 -4.98 3.67 -12.69
CA ALA A 38 -3.66 3.80 -13.28
C ALA A 38 -3.69 4.61 -14.59
N ALA A 39 -4.77 4.52 -15.37
CA ALA A 39 -4.98 5.38 -16.54
C ALA A 39 -5.01 6.88 -16.16
N GLU A 40 -5.36 7.19 -14.91
CA GLU A 40 -5.42 8.53 -14.34
C GLU A 40 -4.16 8.89 -13.53
N GLY A 41 -3.12 8.05 -13.61
CA GLY A 41 -1.87 8.22 -12.89
C GLY A 41 -2.02 8.06 -11.36
N LEU A 42 -3.00 7.29 -10.91
CA LEU A 42 -3.25 7.01 -9.49
C LEU A 42 -3.12 5.52 -9.17
N ASP A 43 -2.58 5.21 -7.99
CA ASP A 43 -2.81 3.91 -7.36
C ASP A 43 -3.97 3.99 -6.34
N ARG A 44 -4.36 2.86 -5.75
CA ARG A 44 -5.44 2.81 -4.74
C ARG A 44 -5.18 3.70 -3.52
N ARG A 45 -3.91 3.88 -3.14
CA ARG A 45 -3.52 4.70 -1.98
C ARG A 45 -3.57 6.18 -2.35
N ASP A 46 -3.19 6.54 -3.56
CA ASP A 46 -3.35 7.91 -4.06
C ASP A 46 -4.85 8.28 -4.11
N TRP A 47 -5.69 7.37 -4.61
CA TRP A 47 -7.14 7.53 -4.58
C TRP A 47 -7.69 7.70 -3.16
N ALA A 48 -7.26 6.85 -2.21
CA ALA A 48 -7.69 6.98 -0.81
C ALA A 48 -7.24 8.30 -0.16
N VAL A 49 -6.06 8.81 -0.51
CA VAL A 49 -5.59 10.13 -0.03
C VAL A 49 -6.44 11.24 -0.63
N LEU A 50 -6.79 11.16 -1.91
CA LEU A 50 -7.64 12.14 -2.58
C LEU A 50 -9.06 12.17 -1.98
N ASP A 51 -9.66 11.00 -1.72
CA ASP A 51 -10.96 10.90 -1.03
C ASP A 51 -10.92 11.48 0.39
N VAL A 52 -9.85 11.24 1.15
CA VAL A 52 -9.67 11.83 2.49
C VAL A 52 -9.52 13.35 2.42
N LEU A 53 -8.73 13.86 1.46
CA LEU A 53 -8.58 15.30 1.23
C LEU A 53 -9.91 15.97 0.84
N ALA A 54 -10.78 15.24 0.13
CA ALA A 54 -12.11 15.69 -0.24
C ALA A 54 -13.14 15.60 0.91
N GLY A 55 -12.81 14.96 2.04
CA GLY A 55 -13.76 14.70 3.13
C GLY A 55 -14.77 13.59 2.82
N GLU A 56 -14.53 12.84 1.76
CA GLU A 56 -15.44 11.82 1.22
C GLU A 56 -15.22 10.45 1.84
N ARG A 57 -14.10 10.31 2.57
CA ARG A 57 -13.74 9.09 3.26
C ARG A 57 -12.99 9.40 4.54
N ASP A 58 -13.48 8.86 5.64
CA ASP A 58 -12.72 8.80 6.88
C ASP A 58 -12.01 7.44 6.99
N ILE A 59 -10.68 7.48 7.13
CA ILE A 59 -9.84 6.30 7.37
C ILE A 59 -8.99 6.60 8.60
N PRO A 60 -9.17 5.85 9.71
CA PRO A 60 -8.41 6.03 10.94
C PRO A 60 -6.90 6.09 10.69
N GLY A 61 -6.26 7.15 11.19
CA GLY A 61 -4.83 7.42 11.05
C GLY A 61 -4.37 7.84 9.65
N LEU A 62 -5.18 7.74 8.59
CA LEU A 62 -4.81 8.27 7.28
C LEU A 62 -5.02 9.78 7.21
N ALA A 63 -6.11 10.31 7.76
CA ALA A 63 -6.36 11.76 7.80
C ALA A 63 -5.18 12.54 8.41
N GLU A 64 -4.69 12.09 9.57
CA GLU A 64 -3.51 12.67 10.22
C GLU A 64 -2.24 12.57 9.37
N ARG A 65 -2.06 11.46 8.63
CA ARG A 65 -0.92 11.25 7.73
C ARG A 65 -1.01 12.12 6.48
N VAL A 66 -2.22 12.39 6.00
CA VAL A 66 -2.49 13.33 4.92
C VAL A 66 -2.09 14.74 5.34
N GLN A 67 -2.48 15.16 6.55
CA GLN A 67 -2.10 16.47 7.07
C GLN A 67 -0.59 16.63 7.32
N ARG A 68 0.15 15.54 7.51
CA ARG A 68 1.63 15.55 7.53
C ARG A 68 2.29 15.79 6.16
N GLY A 69 1.53 15.87 5.07
CA GLY A 69 2.05 16.26 3.76
C GLY A 69 3.02 15.25 3.12
N GLY A 70 2.79 13.95 3.29
CA GLY A 70 3.67 12.91 2.72
C GLY A 70 3.81 12.96 1.19
N LYS A 71 4.68 12.11 0.62
CA LYS A 71 4.97 12.04 -0.83
C LYS A 71 3.71 12.07 -1.72
N ARG A 72 2.65 11.35 -1.33
CA ARG A 72 1.40 11.27 -2.11
C ARG A 72 0.66 12.60 -2.16
N VAL A 73 0.53 13.27 -1.01
CA VAL A 73 -0.10 14.59 -0.91
C VAL A 73 0.65 15.60 -1.75
N ARG A 74 1.99 15.62 -1.65
CA ARG A 74 2.84 16.48 -2.50
C ARG A 74 2.72 16.15 -3.99
N SER A 75 2.55 14.89 -4.35
CA SER A 75 2.32 14.49 -5.75
C SER A 75 0.95 14.96 -6.28
N LEU A 76 -0.09 14.97 -5.44
CA LEU A 76 -1.38 15.55 -5.80
C LEU A 76 -1.29 17.08 -5.88
N ALA A 77 -0.53 17.70 -5.00
CA ALA A 77 -0.28 19.15 -5.03
C ALA A 77 0.48 19.59 -6.28
N ALA A 78 1.48 18.81 -6.72
CA ALA A 78 2.19 19.05 -7.98
C ALA A 78 1.29 18.98 -9.23
N ARG A 79 0.12 18.33 -9.11
CA ARG A 79 -0.92 18.29 -10.16
C ARG A 79 -1.94 19.43 -10.04
N GLY A 80 -1.79 20.30 -9.04
CA GLY A 80 -2.78 21.34 -8.74
C GLY A 80 -4.00 20.84 -7.96
N TRP A 81 -4.03 19.56 -7.54
CA TRP A 81 -5.21 18.94 -6.93
C TRP A 81 -5.31 19.11 -5.42
N ALA A 82 -4.21 19.45 -4.77
CA ALA A 82 -4.15 19.74 -3.35
C ALA A 82 -3.30 20.99 -3.09
N ALA A 83 -3.60 21.71 -2.02
CA ALA A 83 -2.82 22.87 -1.60
C ALA A 83 -2.71 22.91 -0.07
N GLU A 84 -1.55 23.35 0.40
CA GLU A 84 -1.36 23.69 1.80
C GLU A 84 -1.87 25.12 2.04
N ARG A 85 -2.76 25.29 3.01
CA ARG A 85 -3.35 26.57 3.43
C ARG A 85 -3.35 26.60 4.95
N ASP A 86 -2.76 27.65 5.52
CA ASP A 86 -2.68 27.85 6.98
C ASP A 86 -2.10 26.62 7.73
N GLY A 87 -1.14 25.93 7.12
CA GLY A 87 -0.50 24.73 7.68
C GLY A 87 -1.32 23.44 7.56
N ALA A 88 -2.44 23.45 6.83
CA ALA A 88 -3.28 22.29 6.57
C ALA A 88 -3.38 21.97 5.08
N TRP A 89 -3.34 20.68 4.74
CA TRP A 89 -3.56 20.21 3.38
C TRP A 89 -5.04 20.13 3.07
N THR A 90 -5.44 20.79 1.99
CA THR A 90 -6.83 20.88 1.51
C THR A 90 -6.89 20.50 0.03
N ILE A 91 -8.02 19.93 -0.40
CA ILE A 91 -8.28 19.71 -1.82
C ILE A 91 -8.58 21.04 -2.52
N THR A 92 -8.04 21.23 -3.72
CA THR A 92 -8.37 22.40 -4.55
C THR A 92 -9.69 22.20 -5.29
N GLU A 93 -10.17 23.24 -5.95
CA GLU A 93 -11.34 23.13 -6.83
C GLU A 93 -11.08 22.22 -8.03
N GLU A 94 -9.90 22.34 -8.63
CA GLU A 94 -9.45 21.43 -9.70
C GLU A 94 -9.37 19.98 -9.20
N GLY A 95 -8.81 19.77 -8.00
CA GLY A 95 -8.74 18.44 -7.38
C GLY A 95 -10.11 17.81 -7.14
N ARG A 96 -11.11 18.61 -6.74
CA ARG A 96 -12.50 18.13 -6.60
C ARG A 96 -13.08 17.70 -7.95
N ARG A 97 -12.94 18.54 -8.99
CA ARG A 97 -13.43 18.22 -10.34
C ARG A 97 -12.81 16.95 -10.90
N GLU A 98 -11.49 16.80 -10.76
CA GLU A 98 -10.80 15.60 -11.22
C GLU A 98 -11.16 14.38 -10.39
N ARG A 99 -11.33 14.52 -9.07
CA ARG A 99 -11.86 13.45 -8.22
C ARG A 99 -13.23 13.00 -8.74
N ASP A 100 -14.17 13.91 -8.97
CA ASP A 100 -15.53 13.56 -9.38
C ASP A 100 -15.54 12.86 -10.75
N ARG A 101 -14.71 13.32 -11.68
CA ARG A 101 -14.51 12.64 -12.97
C ARG A 101 -14.01 11.21 -12.78
N ILE A 102 -12.96 11.01 -11.97
CA ILE A 102 -12.39 9.68 -11.69
C ILE A 102 -13.38 8.80 -10.93
N HIS A 103 -14.14 9.38 -10.00
CA HIS A 103 -15.21 8.71 -9.29
C HIS A 103 -16.28 8.18 -10.28
N GLY A 104 -16.63 8.97 -11.30
CA GLY A 104 -17.50 8.54 -12.39
C GLY A 104 -16.94 7.32 -13.14
N LEU A 105 -15.64 7.31 -13.45
CA LEU A 105 -15.00 6.16 -14.11
C LEU A 105 -15.03 4.90 -13.24
N VAL A 106 -14.69 5.03 -11.97
CA VAL A 106 -14.73 3.93 -10.98
C VAL A 106 -16.15 3.42 -10.79
N THR A 107 -17.14 4.31 -10.75
CA THR A 107 -18.57 3.96 -10.66
C THR A 107 -19.02 3.22 -11.90
N GLY A 108 -18.63 3.67 -13.10
CA GLY A 108 -18.91 2.96 -14.34
C GLY A 108 -18.39 1.53 -14.36
N VAL A 109 -17.23 1.24 -13.74
CA VAL A 109 -16.76 -0.16 -13.57
C VAL A 109 -17.71 -0.96 -12.68
N ARG A 110 -18.20 -0.38 -11.58
CA ARG A 110 -19.16 -1.04 -10.68
C ARG A 110 -20.49 -1.29 -11.38
N ASP A 111 -20.96 -0.34 -12.16
CA ASP A 111 -22.21 -0.44 -12.91
C ASP A 111 -22.14 -1.55 -13.97
N ARG A 112 -21.00 -1.68 -14.67
CA ARG A 112 -20.80 -2.81 -15.60
C ARG A 112 -20.84 -4.16 -14.90
N VAL A 113 -20.34 -4.26 -13.67
CA VAL A 113 -20.39 -5.49 -12.88
C VAL A 113 -21.81 -5.78 -12.42
N ARG A 114 -22.54 -4.76 -11.94
CA ARG A 114 -23.95 -4.89 -11.56
C ARG A 114 -24.81 -5.31 -12.76
N GLY A 115 -24.59 -4.70 -13.92
CA GLY A 115 -25.31 -5.02 -15.16
C GLY A 115 -24.90 -6.33 -15.84
N ALA A 116 -23.99 -7.11 -15.25
CA ALA A 116 -23.65 -8.44 -15.76
C ALA A 116 -24.72 -9.50 -15.45
N VAL A 117 -25.63 -9.19 -14.52
CA VAL A 117 -26.76 -10.02 -14.09
C VAL A 117 -28.00 -9.13 -13.92
N SER A 118 -29.18 -9.72 -13.67
CA SER A 118 -30.36 -8.94 -13.31
C SER A 118 -30.17 -8.24 -11.95
N ASP A 119 -30.93 -7.17 -11.69
CA ASP A 119 -30.88 -6.48 -10.39
C ASP A 119 -31.24 -7.42 -9.22
N ASP A 120 -32.21 -8.31 -9.41
CA ASP A 120 -32.63 -9.30 -8.41
C ASP A 120 -31.55 -10.35 -8.14
N ASP A 121 -30.89 -10.85 -9.20
CA ASP A 121 -29.77 -11.79 -9.06
C ASP A 121 -28.56 -11.12 -8.39
N TYR A 122 -28.30 -9.85 -8.71
CA TYR A 122 -27.23 -9.08 -8.08
C TYR A 122 -27.51 -8.93 -6.58
N ALA A 123 -28.73 -8.50 -6.21
CA ALA A 123 -29.14 -8.35 -4.83
C ALA A 123 -29.06 -9.69 -4.07
N THR A 124 -29.52 -10.77 -4.68
CA THR A 124 -29.44 -12.13 -4.11
C THR A 124 -27.99 -12.58 -3.91
N THR A 125 -27.12 -12.30 -4.87
CA THR A 125 -25.69 -12.63 -4.79
C THR A 125 -25.01 -11.88 -3.65
N VAL A 126 -25.25 -10.57 -3.53
CA VAL A 126 -24.68 -9.75 -2.45
C VAL A 126 -25.16 -10.25 -1.09
N ALA A 127 -26.47 -10.48 -0.92
CA ALA A 127 -27.04 -11.00 0.31
C ALA A 127 -26.46 -12.38 0.69
N SER A 128 -26.28 -13.27 -0.29
CA SER A 128 -25.67 -14.59 -0.08
C SER A 128 -24.22 -14.48 0.38
N LEU A 129 -23.43 -13.60 -0.24
CA LEU A 129 -22.04 -13.36 0.15
C LEU A 129 -21.92 -12.72 1.54
N GLU A 130 -22.81 -11.80 1.88
CA GLU A 130 -22.87 -11.19 3.22
C GLU A 130 -23.20 -12.23 4.30
N ALA A 131 -24.18 -13.10 4.06
CA ALA A 131 -24.53 -14.19 4.96
C ALA A 131 -23.33 -15.15 5.18
N ILE A 132 -22.65 -15.56 4.10
CA ILE A 132 -21.44 -16.39 4.18
C ILE A 132 -20.33 -15.68 4.95
N ALA A 133 -20.11 -14.37 4.70
CA ALA A 133 -19.08 -13.61 5.40
C ALA A 133 -19.36 -13.53 6.90
N ARG A 134 -20.61 -13.26 7.30
CA ARG A 134 -21.04 -13.23 8.71
C ARG A 134 -20.87 -14.58 9.40
N GLU A 135 -21.26 -15.67 8.74
CA GLU A 135 -21.06 -17.03 9.25
C GLU A 135 -19.56 -17.33 9.48
N LEU A 136 -18.68 -16.79 8.64
CA LEU A 136 -17.23 -16.92 8.77
C LEU A 136 -16.59 -15.89 9.74
N GLY A 137 -17.41 -15.16 10.51
CA GLY A 137 -16.95 -14.23 11.54
C GLY A 137 -16.54 -12.86 11.03
N TRP A 138 -16.96 -12.46 9.82
CA TRP A 138 -16.86 -11.06 9.40
C TRP A 138 -17.91 -10.21 10.14
N ASP A 139 -17.43 -9.11 10.72
CA ASP A 139 -18.24 -8.08 11.36
C ASP A 139 -17.77 -6.71 10.85
N GLU A 140 -18.72 -5.82 10.58
CA GLU A 140 -18.52 -4.43 10.18
C GLU A 140 -17.70 -3.66 11.22
N SER A 141 -17.85 -3.99 12.51
CA SER A 141 -17.18 -3.31 13.62
C SER A 141 -15.78 -3.88 13.95
N GLY A 142 -15.43 -5.03 13.37
CA GLY A 142 -14.12 -5.64 13.56
C GLY A 142 -13.01 -4.82 12.89
N PRO A 143 -11.84 -4.63 13.53
CA PRO A 143 -10.70 -4.03 12.84
C PRO A 143 -10.42 -4.89 11.61
N ARG A 144 -10.51 -4.31 10.40
CA ARG A 144 -10.34 -5.03 9.13
C ARG A 144 -9.06 -5.87 9.20
N ARG A 145 -9.18 -7.14 9.62
CA ARG A 145 -8.10 -8.11 9.65
C ARG A 145 -7.91 -8.51 8.20
N PHE A 146 -7.16 -7.69 7.48
CA PHE A 146 -6.55 -8.11 6.24
C PHE A 146 -5.90 -9.47 6.53
N GLY A 147 -6.35 -10.51 5.82
CA GLY A 147 -5.92 -11.89 6.01
C GLY A 147 -4.40 -12.07 5.92
N PRO A 148 -3.90 -13.30 6.12
CA PRO A 148 -2.50 -13.59 6.43
C PRO A 148 -1.56 -12.77 5.56
N ARG A 149 -0.83 -11.85 6.20
CA ARG A 149 0.27 -11.15 5.54
C ARG A 149 1.22 -12.23 5.04
N GLY A 150 1.26 -12.42 3.73
CA GLY A 150 2.36 -13.10 3.08
C GLY A 150 3.63 -12.36 3.44
N HIS A 151 4.34 -12.87 4.44
CA HIS A 151 5.73 -12.54 4.69
C HIS A 151 6.53 -13.00 3.47
N ARG A 152 6.60 -12.16 2.44
CA ARG A 152 7.68 -12.20 1.46
C ARG A 152 8.94 -11.65 2.13
N GLY A 153 9.53 -12.48 2.98
CA GLY A 153 10.92 -12.37 3.39
C GLY A 153 11.76 -13.32 2.53
N PHE A 154 12.09 -12.91 1.31
CA PHE A 154 13.24 -13.50 0.62
C PHE A 154 14.48 -12.81 1.20
N GLY A 155 15.27 -13.56 1.98
CA GLY A 155 16.46 -13.03 2.63
C GLY A 155 17.13 -14.01 3.60
N HIS A 156 17.31 -15.27 3.21
CA HIS A 156 18.32 -16.11 3.87
C HIS A 156 19.71 -15.61 3.46
N ARG A 157 20.32 -14.75 4.28
CA ARG A 157 21.76 -14.46 4.23
C ARG A 157 22.38 -14.84 5.57
N PHE A 158 23.10 -15.96 5.53
CA PHE A 158 24.26 -16.36 6.32
C PHE A 158 24.68 -15.51 7.54
N GLY A 159 24.71 -16.17 8.70
CA GLY A 159 25.89 -16.25 9.59
C GLY A 159 26.27 -15.03 10.42
N HIS A 160 25.89 -15.03 11.70
CA HIS A 160 26.86 -14.69 12.75
C HIS A 160 26.46 -15.34 14.08
N ASP A 161 27.30 -16.26 14.51
CA ASP A 161 27.30 -16.91 15.82
C ASP A 161 27.72 -15.86 16.86
N HIS A 162 26.85 -15.52 17.80
CA HIS A 162 27.20 -14.77 19.00
C HIS A 162 26.66 -15.55 20.20
N ARG A 163 27.49 -16.47 20.69
CA ARG A 163 27.31 -17.05 22.02
C ARG A 163 27.69 -16.03 23.09
N VAL A 164 26.74 -15.85 23.99
CA VAL A 164 26.81 -15.15 25.27
C VAL A 164 27.83 -15.84 26.18
N GLY A 165 28.64 -15.04 26.88
CA GLY A 165 29.46 -15.48 28.01
C GLY A 165 29.76 -14.32 28.95
N HIS A 166 28.95 -14.18 30.00
CA HIS A 166 29.20 -13.29 31.13
C HIS A 166 30.33 -13.83 32.01
N GLY A 167 31.27 -12.98 32.42
CA GLY A 167 32.31 -13.29 33.41
C GLY A 167 32.87 -12.03 34.07
N ARG A 168 32.72 -11.95 35.39
CA ARG A 168 33.03 -10.83 36.30
C ARG A 168 34.46 -10.98 36.85
N GLY A 169 35.26 -9.91 36.90
CA GLY A 169 36.57 -9.90 37.60
C GLY A 169 37.28 -8.52 37.56
N PRO A 170 38.09 -8.16 38.57
CA PRO A 170 38.23 -6.77 39.06
C PRO A 170 39.49 -6.00 38.63
N ARG A 171 39.44 -4.68 38.82
CA ARG A 171 40.52 -3.69 38.61
C ARG A 171 41.76 -3.96 39.48
N CYS A 172 42.93 -3.91 38.82
CA CYS A 172 44.30 -3.50 39.23
C CYS A 172 45.02 -3.28 37.88
N GLY A 173 45.89 -2.32 37.58
CA GLY A 173 46.71 -1.35 38.29
C GLY A 173 47.71 -0.82 37.23
N GLU A 174 48.54 0.12 37.64
CA GLU A 174 49.77 0.58 36.96
C GLU A 174 49.71 1.61 35.82
N GLN A 175 50.73 2.47 35.88
CA GLN A 175 50.84 3.86 35.46
C GLN A 175 51.66 4.02 34.16
N PRO A 176 51.80 5.26 33.63
CA PRO A 176 52.17 5.57 32.25
C PRO A 176 53.65 5.91 32.08
N HIS A 177 54.21 5.73 30.87
CA HIS A 177 55.44 6.41 30.46
C HIS A 177 55.49 6.68 28.94
N HIS A 178 55.81 7.94 28.62
CA HIS A 178 56.65 8.50 27.53
C HIS A 178 56.68 7.82 26.14
N GLY A 179 56.65 8.52 25.01
CA GLY A 179 56.79 9.95 24.74
C GLY A 179 56.93 10.18 23.23
N GLU A 180 57.07 11.45 22.88
CA GLU A 180 57.78 11.99 21.72
C GLU A 180 57.15 11.92 20.31
N HIS A 181 56.70 13.10 19.88
CA HIS A 181 57.04 13.80 18.63
C HIS A 181 56.88 13.09 17.28
N ALA A 182 55.96 13.61 16.45
CA ALA A 182 56.36 14.28 15.20
C ALA A 182 55.21 15.13 14.64
N PHE A 183 55.57 16.36 14.28
CA PHE A 183 54.75 17.39 13.69
C PHE A 183 54.37 17.09 12.22
N GLU A 184 53.43 17.91 11.75
CA GLU A 184 53.48 18.59 10.44
C GLU A 184 52.66 18.03 9.26
N ARG A 185 51.61 18.82 8.95
CA ARG A 185 51.15 19.37 7.65
C ARG A 185 49.65 19.11 7.45
N GLY A 186 48.76 20.08 7.26
CA GLY A 186 48.86 21.54 7.13
C GLY A 186 47.48 22.03 6.68
N PHE A 187 46.92 23.01 7.39
CA PHE A 187 45.68 23.72 7.03
C PHE A 187 46.04 25.18 6.71
N THR A 188 45.22 25.82 5.87
CA THR A 188 45.11 27.27 5.56
C THR A 188 46.00 27.90 4.48
N ALA A 189 45.34 28.41 3.42
CA ALA A 189 45.27 29.83 3.00
C ALA A 189 44.54 29.88 1.63
N GLY A 190 43.70 30.86 1.30
CA GLY A 190 43.44 32.14 1.93
C GLY A 190 42.22 32.84 1.35
N PHE A 191 41.80 33.87 2.07
CA PHE A 191 40.80 34.87 1.74
C PHE A 191 41.49 36.00 0.96
N ALA A 192 40.85 36.54 -0.08
CA ALA A 192 41.14 37.91 -0.55
C ALA A 192 39.91 38.49 -1.27
N ALA A 193 39.59 39.72 -0.88
CA ALA A 193 38.44 40.51 -1.24
C ALA A 193 38.57 41.19 -2.62
N GLY A 194 37.43 41.60 -3.19
CA GLY A 194 37.33 42.57 -4.28
C GLY A 194 35.93 43.19 -4.30
N ARG A 195 35.84 44.46 -3.89
CA ARG A 195 34.66 45.33 -3.86
C ARG A 195 34.40 45.98 -5.23
N ASP A 196 33.13 46.26 -5.49
CA ASP A 196 32.51 47.39 -6.23
C ASP A 196 33.19 48.01 -7.47
N ALA A 197 32.45 48.10 -8.58
CA ALA A 197 31.79 49.33 -9.05
C ALA A 197 31.56 49.38 -10.58
N ALA A 198 30.44 50.03 -10.94
CA ALA A 198 29.98 50.51 -12.25
C ALA A 198 29.20 49.52 -13.15
#